data_AF-A0A2N9P887-F1
#
_entry.id   AF-A0A2N9P887-F1
#
_cell.length_a   1.000
_cell.length_b   1.000
_cell.length_c   1.000
_cell.angle_alpha   90.00
_cell.angle_beta   90.00
_cell.angle_gamma   90.00
#
_symmetry.space_group_name_H-M   'P 1'
#
loop_
_entity.id
_entity.type
_entity.pdbx_description
1 polymer ?
#
loop_
_entity_poly.entity_id
_entity_poly.type
_entity_poly.pdbx_seq_one_letter_code
_entity_poly.pdbx_strand_id
1 'polypeptide(L)'
;MAEDNFAKVSNIGGDYLENIGGSKTVYVKNGHEINTNQQSIQQAKGGNFSNKPKSPPKIKDEIYDVVMFVAGTTDPVNTTGLKHQANTDYWRASKTNFWHKIKELKPQYLNLHIEGDFFSWSGDNDTKERNLAAERLLDLFLRVYKFWKNQEVHLHLIGHSHGGNVINQFTELIATDKKFPKLWKVKSITYLSTPFFQKKHQLNHSKLHSACKIINVHNEYDLTQQLIADFSLVNLEGLLKSFQMEKFERGINTLKSMNKETVEKYLEGIGFEESHKKRAIPAWKEMAKAFLGINMITAEFINYINSLKIENSNLQKEKESFLKLLNSLLQWTYDVHSNYNAGINKGFDKITWAKNLNLTQGTKVLNILFDIKSTPKDSYILKLLGGLFGEKKGLTDSIDDTAWNPKKMAKGLSIKDVNITKFDTYHSRGKKNQFDAFLKGAQSAVQSRNLEDMLMRLFSQFIKPSQINNIRDYIEDAEYVVTGNLDTQLKILRGNIERYASLVTKYNAGLVAEKDENVKELDKKPGSIPYLAMVSHSLGHTQFWSDVEEGLKSAFSSGKNPGYKKQ
;
A
#
# COMPACT_ATOMS: atom_id res chain seq x y z
N MET A 1 -59.72 30.88 -7.92
CA MET A 1 -60.24 29.62 -7.37
C MET A 1 -60.38 28.62 -8.51
N ALA A 2 -59.38 27.75 -8.65
CA ALA A 2 -59.45 26.43 -9.26
C ALA A 2 -58.06 25.82 -8.96
N GLU A 3 -58.00 24.99 -7.93
CA GLU A 3 -56.78 24.31 -7.48
C GLU A 3 -56.47 23.14 -8.43
N ASP A 4 -55.28 23.18 -9.02
CA ASP A 4 -54.70 22.05 -9.74
C ASP A 4 -54.27 20.97 -8.75
N ASN A 5 -54.88 19.79 -8.90
CA ASN A 5 -54.57 18.58 -8.16
C ASN A 5 -53.15 18.07 -8.50
N PHE A 6 -52.13 18.60 -7.82
CA PHE A 6 -50.87 17.91 -7.66
C PHE A 6 -51.10 16.67 -6.78
N ALA A 7 -50.99 15.49 -7.37
CA ALA A 7 -51.01 14.24 -6.62
C ALA A 7 -49.88 14.26 -5.57
N LYS A 8 -50.27 14.30 -4.30
CA LYS A 8 -49.41 14.09 -3.13
C LYS A 8 -48.58 12.82 -3.34
N VAL A 9 -47.26 12.97 -3.39
CA VAL A 9 -46.32 11.85 -3.24
C VAL A 9 -46.40 11.37 -1.80
N SER A 10 -47.20 10.33 -1.56
CA SER A 10 -47.16 9.60 -0.29
C SER A 10 -45.98 8.64 -0.31
N ASN A 11 -45.00 8.85 0.57
CA ASN A 11 -44.00 7.84 0.91
C ASN A 11 -44.71 6.64 1.54
N ILE A 12 -44.95 5.60 0.75
CA ILE A 12 -45.44 4.31 1.25
C ILE A 12 -44.25 3.35 1.26
N GLY A 13 -43.90 2.85 2.44
CA GLY A 13 -42.91 1.78 2.60
C GLY A 13 -43.53 0.42 2.27
N GLY A 14 -43.08 -0.25 1.21
CA GLY A 14 -43.42 -1.65 0.90
C GLY A 14 -43.39 -1.98 -0.60
N ASP A 15 -43.40 -3.28 -0.95
CA ASP A 15 -43.62 -3.75 -2.32
C ASP A 15 -45.07 -3.43 -2.77
N TYR A 16 -45.25 -3.02 -4.02
CA TYR A 16 -46.57 -2.75 -4.61
C TYR A 16 -47.06 -3.95 -5.43
N LEU A 17 -48.29 -4.39 -5.17
CA LEU A 17 -48.93 -5.54 -5.83
C LEU A 17 -49.96 -5.07 -6.87
N GLU A 18 -49.78 -5.44 -8.13
CA GLU A 18 -50.71 -5.18 -9.24
C GLU A 18 -51.50 -6.46 -9.57
N ASN A 19 -52.81 -6.48 -9.31
CA ASN A 19 -53.68 -7.64 -9.57
C ASN A 19 -54.12 -7.69 -11.05
N ILE A 20 -53.78 -8.77 -11.75
CA ILE A 20 -54.14 -9.03 -13.15
C ILE A 20 -54.95 -10.33 -13.26
N GLY A 21 -55.86 -10.41 -14.22
CA GLY A 21 -56.69 -11.60 -14.44
C GLY A 21 -55.94 -12.78 -15.07
N GLY A 22 -56.20 -14.00 -14.57
CA GLY A 22 -55.76 -15.28 -15.16
C GLY A 22 -54.51 -15.91 -14.54
N SER A 23 -54.36 -17.24 -14.67
CA SER A 23 -53.17 -17.99 -14.24
C SER A 23 -51.94 -17.60 -15.07
N LYS A 24 -51.11 -16.68 -14.56
CA LYS A 24 -49.87 -16.25 -15.22
C LYS A 24 -48.66 -16.43 -14.31
N THR A 25 -47.51 -16.68 -14.94
CA THR A 25 -46.21 -16.63 -14.25
C THR A 25 -45.92 -15.19 -13.82
N VAL A 26 -45.55 -15.01 -12.55
CA VAL A 26 -45.24 -13.70 -11.96
C VAL A 26 -43.84 -13.24 -12.39
N TYR A 27 -43.77 -12.02 -12.93
CA TYR A 27 -42.52 -11.32 -13.25
C TYR A 27 -42.50 -9.97 -12.53
N VAL A 28 -41.29 -9.42 -12.33
CA VAL A 28 -41.09 -8.05 -11.83
C VAL A 28 -41.28 -7.07 -12.99
N LYS A 29 -42.04 -5.99 -12.77
CA LYS A 29 -42.26 -4.92 -13.76
C LYS A 29 -41.07 -3.94 -13.74
N ASN A 30 -40.56 -3.55 -14.90
CA ASN A 30 -39.52 -2.52 -15.01
C ASN A 30 -40.12 -1.13 -14.81
N GLY A 31 -39.43 -0.30 -14.01
CA GLY A 31 -39.64 1.16 -13.98
C GLY A 31 -40.28 1.68 -12.70
N HIS A 32 -39.45 2.23 -11.81
CA HIS A 32 -39.37 3.64 -11.40
C HIS A 32 -38.33 3.72 -10.28
N GLU A 33 -37.71 4.87 -10.06
CA GLU A 33 -36.68 5.03 -9.02
C GLU A 33 -37.19 4.52 -7.68
N ILE A 34 -36.52 3.50 -7.17
CA ILE A 34 -36.75 2.98 -5.84
C ILE A 34 -35.37 2.83 -5.21
N ASN A 35 -35.18 3.49 -4.06
CA ASN A 35 -34.08 3.21 -3.14
C ASN A 35 -34.00 1.71 -2.89
N THR A 36 -33.03 1.04 -3.53
CA THR A 36 -32.43 -0.30 -3.30
C THR A 36 -33.28 -1.49 -2.80
N ASN A 37 -34.58 -1.41 -2.53
CA ASN A 37 -35.34 -2.44 -1.81
C ASN A 37 -36.86 -2.52 -2.04
N GLN A 38 -37.49 -1.73 -2.92
CA GLN A 38 -38.95 -1.88 -3.20
C GLN A 38 -39.21 -2.30 -4.65
N GLN A 39 -40.29 -3.05 -4.90
CA GLN A 39 -40.61 -3.64 -6.21
C GLN A 39 -42.10 -3.50 -6.57
N SER A 40 -42.40 -3.52 -7.88
CA SER A 40 -43.76 -3.73 -8.42
C SER A 40 -43.91 -5.18 -8.86
N ILE A 41 -44.84 -5.92 -8.25
CA ILE A 41 -45.10 -7.34 -8.48
C ILE A 41 -46.49 -7.53 -9.11
N GLN A 42 -46.57 -8.28 -10.21
CA GLN A 42 -47.83 -8.61 -10.87
C GLN A 42 -48.43 -9.91 -10.31
N GLN A 43 -49.61 -9.86 -9.68
CA GLN A 43 -50.29 -11.01 -9.06
C GLN A 43 -51.50 -11.47 -9.89
N ALA A 44 -51.72 -12.79 -9.99
CA ALA A 44 -52.95 -13.38 -10.52
C ALA A 44 -54.04 -13.42 -9.43
N LYS A 45 -55.26 -12.94 -9.72
CA LYS A 45 -56.42 -13.12 -8.81
C LYS A 45 -56.64 -14.62 -8.54
N GLY A 46 -56.42 -15.06 -7.29
CA GLY A 46 -56.72 -16.42 -6.81
C GLY A 46 -55.59 -17.46 -6.89
N GLY A 47 -54.35 -17.07 -7.20
CA GLY A 47 -53.21 -18.00 -7.23
C GLY A 47 -52.41 -18.07 -5.94
N ASN A 48 -52.08 -19.27 -5.46
CA ASN A 48 -51.14 -19.49 -4.35
C ASN A 48 -49.71 -19.06 -4.74
N PHE A 49 -49.03 -18.34 -3.84
CA PHE A 49 -47.59 -18.04 -3.93
C PHE A 49 -46.79 -19.32 -3.70
N SER A 50 -46.44 -20.05 -4.77
CA SER A 50 -45.60 -21.26 -4.65
C SER A 50 -44.17 -21.09 -5.15
N ASN A 51 -43.80 -19.98 -5.79
CA ASN A 51 -42.48 -19.81 -6.39
C ASN A 51 -41.90 -18.39 -6.26
N LYS A 52 -40.58 -18.29 -6.03
CA LYS A 52 -39.84 -17.02 -6.04
C LYS A 52 -39.97 -16.34 -7.43
N PRO A 53 -40.06 -15.00 -7.51
CA PRO A 53 -40.19 -14.30 -8.79
C PRO A 53 -39.04 -14.63 -9.75
N LYS A 54 -39.37 -14.88 -11.03
CA LYS A 54 -38.38 -15.15 -12.08
C LYS A 54 -37.92 -13.85 -12.75
N SER A 55 -36.74 -13.88 -13.37
CA SER A 55 -36.28 -12.78 -14.23
C SER A 55 -37.27 -12.58 -15.40
N PRO A 56 -37.66 -11.33 -15.73
CA PRO A 56 -38.50 -11.05 -16.89
C PRO A 56 -37.91 -11.61 -18.21
N PRO A 57 -38.75 -11.83 -19.23
CA PRO A 57 -38.28 -12.12 -20.59
C PRO A 57 -37.37 -11.00 -21.13
N LYS A 58 -36.49 -11.31 -22.09
CA LYS A 58 -35.63 -10.31 -22.74
C LYS A 58 -36.51 -9.20 -23.34
N ILE A 59 -36.22 -7.96 -23.00
CA ILE A 59 -36.83 -6.80 -23.65
C ILE A 59 -36.01 -6.49 -24.91
N LYS A 60 -36.72 -6.30 -26.02
CA LYS A 60 -36.09 -6.04 -27.31
C LYS A 60 -35.48 -4.64 -27.29
N ASP A 61 -34.25 -4.52 -27.80
CA ASP A 61 -33.54 -3.26 -28.00
C ASP A 61 -33.22 -2.47 -26.71
N GLU A 62 -33.34 -3.11 -25.53
CA GLU A 62 -32.97 -2.51 -24.24
C GLU A 62 -31.65 -3.09 -23.71
N ILE A 63 -30.70 -2.21 -23.40
CA ILE A 63 -29.40 -2.55 -22.83
C ILE A 63 -29.24 -1.82 -21.49
N TYR A 64 -28.78 -2.54 -20.47
CA TYR A 64 -28.45 -1.97 -19.17
C TYR A 64 -26.93 -1.80 -19.06
N ASP A 65 -26.47 -0.59 -18.77
CA ASP A 65 -25.08 -0.36 -18.42
C ASP A 65 -24.95 -0.39 -16.89
N VAL A 66 -23.99 -1.17 -16.38
CA VAL A 66 -23.70 -1.26 -14.95
C VAL A 66 -22.25 -0.86 -14.70
N VAL A 67 -22.04 0.25 -14.01
CA VAL A 67 -20.73 0.71 -13.55
C VAL A 67 -20.47 0.14 -12.16
N MET A 68 -19.33 -0.50 -11.96
CA MET A 68 -18.92 -1.08 -10.68
C MET A 68 -17.51 -0.62 -10.30
N PHE A 69 -17.38 -0.11 -9.08
CA PHE A 69 -16.10 0.26 -8.50
C PHE A 69 -15.49 -0.89 -7.69
N VAL A 70 -14.23 -1.18 -7.96
CA VAL A 70 -13.43 -2.19 -7.27
C VAL A 70 -12.25 -1.47 -6.63
N ALA A 71 -12.39 -1.19 -5.34
CA ALA A 71 -11.37 -0.50 -4.58
C ALA A 71 -10.05 -1.30 -4.55
N GLY A 72 -8.94 -0.60 -4.73
CA GLY A 72 -7.63 -1.03 -4.24
C GLY A 72 -7.54 -0.87 -2.73
N THR A 73 -6.47 -1.41 -2.13
CA THR A 73 -6.16 -1.18 -0.72
C THR A 73 -5.88 0.30 -0.46
N THR A 74 -6.43 0.85 0.63
CA THR A 74 -6.04 2.17 1.16
C THR A 74 -4.66 2.15 1.80
N ASP A 75 -4.06 0.97 1.91
CA ASP A 75 -2.79 0.70 2.53
C ASP A 75 -1.96 -0.23 1.62
N PRO A 76 -1.40 0.29 0.51
CA PRO A 76 -0.67 -0.52 -0.50
C PRO A 76 0.57 -1.21 0.05
N VAL A 77 1.07 -0.74 1.19
CA VAL A 77 2.20 -1.30 1.94
C VAL A 77 1.75 -2.11 3.18
N ASN A 78 0.44 -2.29 3.37
CA ASN A 78 -0.22 -3.03 4.44
C ASN A 78 0.09 -2.60 5.90
N THR A 79 0.64 -1.40 6.11
CA THR A 79 1.10 -0.84 7.39
C THR A 79 0.16 -0.98 8.60
N THR A 80 -1.15 -1.06 8.40
CA THR A 80 -2.18 -1.05 9.45
C THR A 80 -2.61 -2.45 9.91
N GLY A 81 -2.40 -3.48 9.09
CA GLY A 81 -2.82 -4.86 9.41
C GLY A 81 -4.33 -5.02 9.68
N LEU A 82 -5.18 -4.17 9.11
CA LEU A 82 -6.63 -4.24 9.25
C LEU A 82 -7.26 -5.02 8.09
N LYS A 83 -8.37 -5.73 8.35
CA LYS A 83 -9.19 -6.33 7.28
C LYS A 83 -10.07 -5.28 6.62
N HIS A 84 -10.44 -5.55 5.37
CA HIS A 84 -11.39 -4.75 4.60
C HIS A 84 -10.95 -3.30 4.36
N GLN A 85 -9.65 -3.09 4.17
CA GLN A 85 -9.07 -1.78 3.85
C GLN A 85 -9.38 -1.37 2.40
N ALA A 86 -9.68 -2.33 1.52
CA ALA A 86 -10.22 -2.01 0.22
C ALA A 86 -11.74 -1.81 0.30
N ASN A 87 -12.15 -0.59 0.63
CA ASN A 87 -13.55 -0.18 0.73
C ASN A 87 -13.84 1.06 -0.14
N THR A 88 -15.10 1.48 -0.16
CA THR A 88 -15.55 2.55 -1.05
C THR A 88 -15.40 3.96 -0.46
N ASP A 89 -14.90 4.10 0.77
CA ASP A 89 -14.93 5.36 1.50
C ASP A 89 -13.98 6.41 0.91
N TYR A 90 -12.78 6.00 0.49
CA TYR A 90 -11.82 6.94 -0.14
C TYR A 90 -12.32 7.45 -1.50
N TRP A 91 -13.19 6.71 -2.18
CA TRP A 91 -13.88 7.18 -3.37
C TRP A 91 -14.92 8.25 -3.08
N ARG A 92 -15.26 8.52 -1.81
CA ARG A 92 -16.29 9.49 -1.40
C ARG A 92 -15.74 10.66 -0.58
N ALA A 93 -14.43 10.67 -0.33
CA ALA A 93 -13.77 11.67 0.51
C ALA A 93 -13.94 13.14 0.04
N SER A 94 -14.35 13.40 -1.20
CA SER A 94 -14.58 14.76 -1.72
C SER A 94 -15.74 14.80 -2.72
N LYS A 95 -16.45 15.93 -2.80
CA LYS A 95 -17.48 16.18 -3.84
C LYS A 95 -16.90 16.33 -5.25
N THR A 96 -15.59 16.53 -5.39
CA THR A 96 -14.90 16.66 -6.67
C THR A 96 -14.23 15.38 -7.14
N ASN A 97 -14.33 14.31 -6.35
CA ASN A 97 -13.63 13.07 -6.66
C ASN A 97 -14.31 12.25 -7.76
N PHE A 98 -13.60 11.21 -8.19
CA PHE A 98 -13.94 10.38 -9.33
C PHE A 98 -15.36 9.78 -9.25
N TRP A 99 -15.81 9.34 -8.07
CA TRP A 99 -17.14 8.73 -7.89
C TRP A 99 -18.29 9.72 -8.04
N HIS A 100 -18.19 10.91 -7.42
CA HIS A 100 -19.22 11.94 -7.52
C HIS A 100 -19.43 12.36 -8.98
N LYS A 101 -18.32 12.53 -9.73
CA LYS A 101 -18.38 12.91 -11.14
C LYS A 101 -18.95 11.83 -12.05
N ILE A 102 -18.70 10.54 -11.77
CA ILE A 102 -19.37 9.47 -12.50
C ILE A 102 -20.87 9.45 -12.22
N LYS A 103 -21.32 9.76 -10.99
CA LYS A 103 -22.75 9.88 -10.68
C LYS A 103 -23.44 11.00 -11.46
N GLU A 104 -22.74 12.09 -11.78
CA GLU A 104 -23.25 13.15 -12.67
C GLU A 104 -23.54 12.64 -14.10
N LEU A 105 -22.99 11.48 -14.51
CA LEU A 105 -23.28 10.88 -15.80
C LEU A 105 -24.60 10.11 -15.83
N LYS A 106 -25.08 9.61 -14.69
CA LYS A 106 -26.32 8.81 -14.58
C LYS A 106 -27.50 9.41 -15.35
N PRO A 107 -27.91 10.68 -15.13
CA PRO A 107 -29.09 11.23 -15.80
C PRO A 107 -28.91 11.43 -17.31
N GLN A 108 -27.69 11.33 -17.85
CA GLN A 108 -27.37 11.55 -19.26
C GLN A 108 -27.70 10.32 -20.14
N TYR A 109 -27.99 9.16 -19.53
CA TYR A 109 -28.19 7.87 -20.21
C TYR A 109 -29.48 7.19 -19.70
N LEU A 110 -30.13 6.38 -20.54
CA LEU A 110 -31.46 5.82 -20.21
C LEU A 110 -31.41 4.75 -19.12
N ASN A 111 -30.45 3.81 -19.19
CA ASN A 111 -30.35 2.65 -18.30
C ASN A 111 -28.92 2.50 -17.73
N LEU A 112 -28.35 3.61 -17.26
CA LEU A 112 -27.05 3.63 -16.60
C LEU A 112 -27.20 3.46 -15.09
N HIS A 113 -26.64 2.37 -14.57
CA HIS A 113 -26.59 2.04 -13.15
C HIS A 113 -25.17 2.17 -12.63
N ILE A 114 -25.01 2.76 -11.44
CA ILE A 114 -23.69 3.04 -10.86
C ILE A 114 -23.66 2.49 -9.44
N GLU A 115 -22.92 1.40 -9.25
CA GLU A 115 -22.73 0.71 -7.98
C GLU A 115 -21.38 1.07 -7.38
N GLY A 116 -21.41 1.72 -6.22
CA GLY A 116 -20.20 2.00 -5.45
C GLY A 116 -20.42 1.85 -3.95
N ASP A 117 -21.50 1.18 -3.53
CA ASP A 117 -21.92 1.22 -2.12
C ASP A 117 -21.76 -0.12 -1.40
N PHE A 118 -21.52 -1.21 -2.11
CA PHE A 118 -21.66 -2.57 -1.58
C PHE A 118 -20.48 -3.52 -1.81
N PHE A 119 -19.37 -3.05 -2.39
CA PHE A 119 -18.20 -3.91 -2.63
C PHE A 119 -17.00 -3.53 -1.75
N SER A 120 -16.58 -4.45 -0.90
CA SER A 120 -15.32 -4.38 -0.14
C SER A 120 -14.64 -5.74 -0.10
N TRP A 121 -13.33 -5.75 0.03
CA TRP A 121 -12.52 -6.96 0.19
C TRP A 121 -11.30 -6.64 1.06
N SER A 122 -10.52 -7.66 1.44
CA SER A 122 -9.41 -7.50 2.40
C SER A 122 -8.47 -6.36 2.02
N GLY A 123 -8.12 -6.25 0.73
CA GLY A 123 -7.11 -5.32 0.23
C GLY A 123 -5.71 -5.93 0.24
N ASP A 124 -5.56 -7.16 0.73
CA ASP A 124 -4.28 -7.82 0.88
C ASP A 124 -3.58 -8.00 -0.47
N ASN A 125 -2.26 -7.80 -0.47
CA ASN A 125 -1.38 -8.09 -1.60
C ASN A 125 -1.10 -9.60 -1.70
N ASP A 126 -2.16 -10.41 -1.72
CA ASP A 126 -2.13 -11.88 -1.76
C ASP A 126 -2.96 -12.39 -2.97
N THR A 127 -2.56 -13.53 -3.53
CA THR A 127 -3.23 -14.11 -4.71
C THR A 127 -4.59 -14.72 -4.34
N LYS A 128 -4.68 -15.42 -3.20
CA LYS A 128 -5.90 -16.09 -2.74
C LYS A 128 -6.98 -15.09 -2.37
N GLU A 129 -6.61 -14.01 -1.69
CA GLU A 129 -7.53 -12.93 -1.33
C GLU A 129 -8.13 -12.23 -2.56
N ARG A 130 -7.34 -12.04 -3.62
CA ARG A 130 -7.84 -11.51 -4.90
C ARG A 130 -8.86 -12.45 -5.58
N ASN A 131 -8.66 -13.77 -5.49
CA ASN A 131 -9.61 -14.74 -6.03
C ASN A 131 -10.92 -14.75 -5.24
N LEU A 132 -10.85 -14.70 -3.90
CA LEU A 132 -12.02 -14.58 -3.04
C LEU A 132 -12.80 -13.27 -3.30
N ALA A 133 -12.09 -12.17 -3.55
CA ALA A 133 -12.71 -10.90 -3.93
C ALA A 133 -13.47 -11.01 -5.27
N ALA A 134 -12.93 -11.74 -6.25
CA ALA A 134 -13.60 -12.00 -7.53
C ALA A 134 -14.88 -12.84 -7.36
N GLU A 135 -14.86 -13.88 -6.51
CA GLU A 135 -16.06 -14.67 -6.18
C GLU A 135 -17.14 -13.81 -5.52
N ARG A 136 -16.76 -12.96 -4.55
CA ARG A 136 -17.66 -12.00 -3.90
C ARG A 136 -18.23 -10.98 -4.88
N LEU A 137 -17.43 -10.55 -5.85
CA LEU A 137 -17.89 -9.62 -6.89
C LEU A 137 -18.95 -10.28 -7.78
N LEU A 138 -18.76 -11.54 -8.15
CA LEU A 138 -19.77 -12.31 -8.88
C LEU A 138 -21.06 -12.49 -8.08
N ASP A 139 -20.96 -12.86 -6.81
CA ASP A 139 -22.12 -12.98 -5.92
C ASP A 139 -22.90 -11.66 -5.81
N LEU A 140 -22.19 -10.54 -5.63
CA LEU A 140 -22.78 -9.20 -5.57
C LEU A 140 -23.58 -8.91 -6.84
N PHE A 141 -23.00 -9.08 -8.03
CA PHE A 141 -23.71 -8.86 -9.28
C PHE A 141 -24.95 -9.74 -9.41
N LEU A 142 -24.84 -11.04 -9.11
CA LEU A 142 -25.94 -11.98 -9.21
C LEU A 142 -27.07 -11.71 -8.21
N ARG A 143 -26.74 -11.14 -7.05
CA ARG A 143 -27.68 -10.77 -5.99
C ARG A 143 -28.41 -9.46 -6.30
N VAL A 144 -27.66 -8.41 -6.65
CA VAL A 144 -28.19 -7.07 -6.93
C VAL A 144 -29.00 -7.08 -8.23
N TYR A 145 -28.50 -7.73 -9.28
CA TYR A 145 -29.12 -7.74 -10.60
C TYR A 145 -29.78 -9.08 -10.95
N LYS A 146 -30.31 -9.78 -9.94
CA LYS A 146 -30.92 -11.11 -10.09
C LYS A 146 -32.05 -11.16 -11.14
N PHE A 147 -32.70 -10.04 -11.43
CA PHE A 147 -33.78 -9.94 -12.40
C PHE A 147 -33.30 -9.60 -13.82
N TRP A 148 -32.03 -9.27 -14.02
CA TRP A 148 -31.51 -8.95 -15.35
C TRP A 148 -30.77 -10.09 -16.03
N LYS A 149 -30.85 -11.32 -15.48
CA LYS A 149 -30.17 -12.50 -16.04
C LYS A 149 -30.57 -12.83 -17.48
N ASN A 150 -31.77 -12.41 -17.90
CA ASN A 150 -32.27 -12.56 -19.27
C ASN A 150 -32.19 -11.27 -20.10
N GLN A 151 -31.61 -10.20 -19.55
CA GLN A 151 -31.44 -8.93 -20.24
C GLN A 151 -30.01 -8.79 -20.77
N GLU A 152 -29.86 -7.92 -21.76
CA GLU A 152 -28.54 -7.51 -22.25
C GLU A 152 -27.93 -6.52 -21.26
N VAL A 153 -26.80 -6.90 -20.65
CA VAL A 153 -26.13 -6.10 -19.62
C VAL A 153 -24.68 -5.90 -19.99
N HIS A 154 -24.26 -4.64 -20.03
CA HIS A 154 -22.90 -4.21 -20.28
C HIS A 154 -22.26 -3.75 -18.96
N LEU A 155 -21.26 -4.49 -18.51
CA LEU A 155 -20.52 -4.20 -17.28
C LEU A 155 -19.36 -3.24 -17.60
N HIS A 156 -19.24 -2.18 -16.80
CA HIS A 156 -18.18 -1.18 -16.85
C HIS A 156 -17.44 -1.22 -15.51
N LEU A 157 -16.28 -1.87 -15.51
CA LEU A 157 -15.55 -2.15 -14.28
C LEU A 157 -14.44 -1.11 -14.07
N ILE A 158 -14.34 -0.55 -12.87
CA ILE A 158 -13.37 0.50 -12.53
C ILE A 158 -12.55 0.01 -11.34
N GLY A 159 -11.29 -0.31 -11.57
CA GLY A 159 -10.39 -0.85 -10.54
C GLY A 159 -9.27 0.12 -10.21
N HIS A 160 -9.04 0.37 -8.92
CA HIS A 160 -7.82 1.06 -8.45
C HIS A 160 -6.80 0.08 -7.92
N SER A 161 -5.52 0.29 -8.21
CA SER A 161 -4.42 -0.55 -7.68
C SER A 161 -4.74 -2.04 -7.91
N HIS A 162 -4.63 -2.87 -6.88
CA HIS A 162 -5.01 -4.29 -6.93
C HIS A 162 -6.49 -4.58 -7.20
N GLY A 163 -7.39 -3.61 -7.04
CA GLY A 163 -8.78 -3.74 -7.49
C GLY A 163 -8.89 -3.99 -8.99
N GLY A 164 -7.95 -3.48 -9.80
CA GLY A 164 -7.85 -3.86 -11.21
C GLY A 164 -7.45 -5.33 -11.42
N ASN A 165 -6.62 -5.90 -10.54
CA ASN A 165 -6.29 -7.32 -10.60
C ASN A 165 -7.46 -8.20 -10.14
N VAL A 166 -8.28 -7.74 -9.19
CA VAL A 166 -9.54 -8.39 -8.81
C VAL A 166 -10.49 -8.43 -10.00
N ILE A 167 -10.60 -7.34 -10.78
CA ILE A 167 -11.36 -7.34 -12.04
C ILE A 167 -10.82 -8.42 -13.00
N ASN A 168 -9.51 -8.54 -13.16
CA ASN A 168 -8.93 -9.57 -14.02
C ASN A 168 -9.27 -10.99 -13.51
N GLN A 169 -9.18 -11.25 -12.20
CA GLN A 169 -9.64 -12.51 -11.61
C GLN A 169 -11.13 -12.76 -11.81
N PHE A 170 -11.95 -11.72 -11.71
CA PHE A 170 -13.36 -11.80 -12.00
C PHE A 170 -13.61 -12.20 -13.46
N THR A 171 -12.85 -11.66 -14.43
CA THR A 171 -12.97 -12.08 -15.84
C THR A 171 -12.61 -13.54 -16.06
N GLU A 172 -11.61 -14.07 -15.34
CA GLU A 172 -11.24 -15.49 -15.39
C GLU A 172 -12.34 -16.38 -14.80
N LEU A 173 -12.90 -15.99 -13.66
CA LEU A 173 -13.99 -16.71 -13.01
C LEU A 173 -15.23 -16.81 -13.91
N ILE A 174 -15.69 -15.69 -14.47
CA ILE A 174 -16.90 -15.67 -15.32
C ILE A 174 -16.72 -16.36 -16.67
N ALA A 175 -15.48 -16.63 -17.10
CA ALA A 175 -15.21 -17.40 -18.30
C ALA A 175 -15.79 -18.82 -18.20
N THR A 176 -15.75 -19.40 -17.00
CA THR A 176 -16.12 -20.79 -16.73
C THR A 176 -17.36 -20.94 -15.83
N ASP A 177 -17.68 -19.96 -14.99
CA ASP A 177 -18.83 -20.04 -14.09
C ASP A 177 -20.17 -19.96 -14.84
N LYS A 178 -20.93 -21.06 -14.79
CA LYS A 178 -22.25 -21.21 -15.44
C LYS A 178 -23.34 -20.30 -14.86
N LYS A 179 -23.15 -19.75 -13.66
CA LYS A 179 -24.07 -18.79 -13.03
C LYS A 179 -24.00 -17.43 -13.70
N PHE A 180 -22.88 -17.09 -14.35
CA PHE A 180 -22.74 -15.82 -15.06
C PHE A 180 -23.70 -15.77 -16.25
N PRO A 181 -24.61 -14.79 -16.34
CA PRO A 181 -25.64 -14.78 -17.36
C PRO A 181 -25.08 -14.66 -18.78
N LYS A 182 -25.66 -15.41 -19.73
CA LYS A 182 -25.14 -15.52 -21.10
C LYS A 182 -25.10 -14.19 -21.86
N LEU A 183 -26.06 -13.31 -21.57
CA LEU A 183 -26.23 -12.02 -22.24
C LEU A 183 -25.43 -10.89 -21.58
N TRP A 184 -24.71 -11.18 -20.49
CA TRP A 184 -23.89 -10.18 -19.82
C TRP A 184 -22.49 -10.17 -20.43
N LYS A 185 -21.94 -8.98 -20.62
CA LYS A 185 -20.59 -8.79 -21.19
C LYS A 185 -19.88 -7.64 -20.49
N VAL A 186 -18.56 -7.75 -20.35
CA VAL A 186 -17.74 -6.62 -19.90
C VAL A 186 -17.45 -5.72 -21.09
N LYS A 187 -17.94 -4.48 -21.05
CA LYS A 187 -17.89 -3.50 -22.14
C LYS A 187 -16.78 -2.47 -21.96
N SER A 188 -16.38 -2.18 -20.73
CA SER A 188 -15.15 -1.43 -20.49
C SER A 188 -14.50 -1.80 -19.17
N ILE A 189 -13.18 -1.62 -19.12
CA ILE A 189 -12.39 -1.72 -17.89
C ILE A 189 -11.55 -0.45 -17.76
N THR A 190 -11.70 0.26 -16.64
CA THR A 190 -10.86 1.40 -16.27
C THR A 190 -9.89 0.95 -15.19
N TYR A 191 -8.60 0.97 -15.51
CA TYR A 191 -7.53 0.74 -14.57
C TYR A 191 -7.02 2.08 -14.06
N LEU A 192 -7.01 2.25 -12.75
CA LEU A 192 -6.49 3.43 -12.06
C LEU A 192 -5.26 2.96 -11.28
N SER A 193 -4.06 3.28 -11.77
CA SER A 193 -2.80 2.88 -11.11
C SER A 193 -2.66 1.36 -10.86
N THR A 194 -3.25 0.52 -11.71
CA THR A 194 -3.24 -0.94 -11.51
C THR A 194 -1.90 -1.56 -11.91
N PRO A 195 -1.21 -2.31 -11.03
CA PRO A 195 -0.02 -3.05 -11.43
C PRO A 195 -0.37 -4.20 -12.39
N PHE A 196 0.26 -4.21 -13.56
CA PHE A 196 0.04 -5.24 -14.58
C PHE A 196 1.14 -6.31 -14.52
N PHE A 197 0.82 -7.38 -13.79
CA PHE A 197 1.61 -8.61 -13.68
C PHE A 197 1.88 -9.23 -15.06
N GLN A 198 3.09 -9.75 -15.27
CA GLN A 198 3.43 -10.44 -16.54
C GLN A 198 2.91 -11.87 -16.60
N LYS A 199 2.76 -12.54 -15.46
CA LYS A 199 2.36 -13.96 -15.39
C LYS A 199 1.03 -14.15 -14.67
N LYS A 200 0.86 -13.51 -13.51
CA LYS A 200 -0.36 -13.60 -12.71
C LYS A 200 -1.42 -12.62 -13.21
N HIS A 201 -2.66 -12.81 -12.75
CA HIS A 201 -3.74 -11.83 -12.93
C HIS A 201 -3.98 -11.32 -14.35
N GLN A 202 -3.85 -12.20 -15.34
CA GLN A 202 -4.11 -11.87 -16.73
C GLN A 202 -5.59 -11.62 -16.99
N LEU A 203 -5.88 -10.74 -17.93
CA LEU A 203 -7.24 -10.45 -18.38
C LEU A 203 -7.77 -11.62 -19.23
N ASN A 204 -8.94 -12.16 -18.89
CA ASN A 204 -9.62 -13.16 -19.71
C ASN A 204 -10.58 -12.46 -20.69
N HIS A 205 -10.50 -12.87 -21.96
CA HIS A 205 -11.20 -12.19 -23.06
C HIS A 205 -12.58 -12.80 -23.40
N SER A 206 -12.90 -13.98 -22.87
CA SER A 206 -14.05 -14.79 -23.33
C SER A 206 -15.43 -14.16 -23.07
N LYS A 207 -15.55 -13.32 -22.02
CA LYS A 207 -16.78 -12.61 -21.64
C LYS A 207 -16.69 -11.10 -21.87
N LEU A 208 -15.63 -10.63 -22.54
CA LEU A 208 -15.57 -9.25 -22.98
C LEU A 208 -16.51 -9.06 -24.17
N HIS A 209 -17.08 -7.86 -24.28
CA HIS A 209 -17.77 -7.43 -25.48
C HIS A 209 -16.74 -7.26 -26.61
N SER A 210 -17.12 -7.50 -27.88
CA SER A 210 -16.22 -7.33 -29.05
C SER A 210 -15.60 -5.92 -29.12
N ALA A 211 -16.41 -4.88 -28.93
CA ALA A 211 -15.98 -3.49 -28.74
C ALA A 211 -15.63 -3.14 -27.28
N CYS A 212 -15.01 -4.04 -26.51
CA CYS A 212 -14.57 -3.73 -25.14
C CYS A 212 -13.47 -2.66 -25.15
N LYS A 213 -13.59 -1.66 -24.28
CA LYS A 213 -12.63 -0.55 -24.16
C LYS A 213 -11.81 -0.64 -22.88
N ILE A 214 -10.49 -0.57 -23.01
CA ILE A 214 -9.60 -0.43 -21.86
C ILE A 214 -9.25 1.04 -21.70
N ILE A 215 -9.37 1.57 -20.50
CA ILE A 215 -8.94 2.92 -20.12
C ILE A 215 -7.86 2.74 -19.06
N ASN A 216 -6.65 3.21 -19.33
CA ASN A 216 -5.50 3.04 -18.44
C ASN A 216 -5.05 4.39 -17.92
N VAL A 217 -5.24 4.66 -16.64
CA VAL A 217 -4.75 5.87 -15.99
C VAL A 217 -3.49 5.52 -15.22
N HIS A 218 -2.39 6.20 -15.52
CA HIS A 218 -1.10 5.94 -14.90
C HIS A 218 -0.30 7.21 -14.62
N ASN A 219 0.56 7.10 -13.61
CA ASN A 219 1.56 8.09 -13.25
C ASN A 219 2.93 7.43 -13.35
N GLU A 220 3.82 7.99 -14.15
CA GLU A 220 5.16 7.43 -14.36
C GLU A 220 6.02 7.45 -13.10
N TYR A 221 5.65 8.23 -12.08
CA TYR A 221 6.31 8.24 -10.76
C TYR A 221 5.77 7.21 -9.78
N ASP A 222 4.73 6.46 -10.16
CA ASP A 222 4.12 5.44 -9.31
C ASP A 222 5.10 4.27 -9.10
N LEU A 223 5.74 4.26 -7.94
CA LEU A 223 6.69 3.21 -7.56
C LEU A 223 5.97 1.91 -7.19
N THR A 224 4.71 2.01 -6.75
CA THR A 224 3.93 0.82 -6.38
C THR A 224 3.61 -0.01 -7.61
N GLN A 225 3.12 0.64 -8.67
CA GLN A 225 2.75 -0.03 -9.93
C GLN A 225 3.95 -0.62 -10.68
N GLN A 226 5.16 -0.11 -10.44
CA GLN A 226 6.35 -0.42 -11.24
C GLN A 226 7.42 -1.22 -10.50
N LEU A 227 7.31 -1.40 -9.18
CA LEU A 227 8.32 -2.12 -8.39
C LEU A 227 7.71 -2.83 -7.17
N ILE A 228 6.97 -2.12 -6.31
CA ILE A 228 6.53 -2.71 -5.03
C ILE A 228 5.54 -3.86 -5.26
N ALA A 229 4.65 -3.70 -6.24
CA ALA A 229 3.68 -4.72 -6.60
C ALA A 229 4.29 -5.99 -7.22
N ASP A 230 5.59 -5.96 -7.60
CA ASP A 230 6.29 -7.18 -8.06
C ASP A 230 6.24 -8.27 -6.99
N PHE A 231 6.24 -7.87 -5.72
CA PHE A 231 6.24 -8.76 -4.57
C PHE A 231 4.79 -9.07 -4.15
N SER A 232 4.27 -10.23 -4.53
CA SER A 232 3.06 -10.77 -3.89
C SER A 232 3.41 -11.34 -2.52
N LEU A 233 2.71 -10.95 -1.48
CA LEU A 233 3.09 -11.22 -0.10
C LEU A 233 2.15 -12.26 0.55
N VAL A 234 2.68 -13.07 1.46
CA VAL A 234 1.86 -13.99 2.27
C VAL A 234 1.26 -13.19 3.42
N ASN A 235 -0.06 -12.97 3.38
CA ASN A 235 -0.91 -12.34 4.40
C ASN A 235 -0.17 -11.49 5.48
N LEU A 236 -0.03 -10.19 5.22
CA LEU A 236 0.66 -9.25 6.13
C LEU A 236 -0.14 -8.86 7.36
N GLU A 237 -1.45 -9.04 7.36
CA GLU A 237 -2.31 -8.73 8.49
C GLU A 237 -1.82 -9.44 9.77
N GLY A 238 -1.53 -10.74 9.64
CA GLY A 238 -0.99 -11.55 10.73
C GLY A 238 0.40 -11.10 11.19
N LEU A 239 1.20 -10.53 10.28
CA LEU A 239 2.54 -10.04 10.59
C LEU A 239 2.46 -8.72 11.33
N LEU A 240 1.72 -7.74 10.82
CA LEU A 240 1.73 -6.37 11.34
C LEU A 240 0.90 -6.17 12.60
N LYS A 241 -0.14 -6.99 12.84
CA LYS A 241 -0.89 -6.98 14.12
C LYS A 241 -0.02 -7.22 15.35
N SER A 242 1.14 -7.86 15.16
CA SER A 242 2.06 -8.15 16.26
C SER A 242 2.99 -6.99 16.61
N PHE A 243 3.15 -5.99 15.73
CA PHE A 243 4.05 -4.86 15.95
C PHE A 243 3.34 -3.76 16.75
N GLN A 244 3.80 -3.47 17.96
CA GLN A 244 3.19 -2.43 18.78
C GLN A 244 3.81 -1.07 18.46
N MET A 245 3.28 -0.42 17.39
CA MET A 245 3.78 0.87 16.90
C MET A 245 3.87 1.92 18.01
N GLU A 246 2.88 1.99 18.92
CA GLU A 246 2.89 2.93 20.05
C GLU A 246 4.09 2.73 20.98
N LYS A 247 4.50 1.47 21.24
CA LYS A 247 5.69 1.18 22.06
C LYS A 247 6.97 1.55 21.34
N PHE A 248 7.03 1.25 20.05
CA PHE A 248 8.14 1.61 19.19
C PHE A 248 8.33 3.14 19.15
N GLU A 249 7.26 3.89 18.88
CA GLU A 249 7.25 5.35 18.87
C GLU A 249 7.60 5.94 20.24
N ARG A 250 7.12 5.34 21.33
CA ARG A 250 7.53 5.74 22.69
C ARG A 250 9.03 5.61 22.89
N GLY A 251 9.65 4.54 22.39
CA GLY A 251 11.10 4.37 22.40
C GLY A 251 11.83 5.45 21.59
N ILE A 252 11.35 5.72 20.37
CA ILE A 252 11.89 6.78 19.50
C ILE A 252 11.76 8.17 20.15
N ASN A 253 10.61 8.48 20.74
CA ASN A 253 10.36 9.76 21.41
C ASN A 253 11.22 9.91 22.68
N THR A 254 11.43 8.81 23.41
CA THR A 254 12.36 8.77 24.55
C THR A 254 13.78 9.10 24.11
N LEU A 255 14.27 8.46 23.04
CA LEU A 255 15.60 8.73 22.48
C LEU A 255 15.72 10.17 21.95
N LYS A 256 14.74 10.66 21.19
CA LYS A 256 14.74 12.02 20.62
C LYS A 256 14.65 13.12 21.68
N SER A 257 14.04 12.83 22.82
CA SER A 257 13.91 13.80 23.92
C SER A 257 15.18 13.88 24.79
N MET A 258 16.23 13.14 24.45
CA MET A 258 17.55 13.32 25.05
C MET A 258 18.13 14.69 24.68
N ASN A 259 18.61 15.42 25.68
CA ASN A 259 19.25 16.72 25.47
C ASN A 259 20.73 16.55 25.07
N LYS A 260 20.99 16.60 23.76
CA LYS A 260 22.34 16.49 23.18
C LYS A 260 23.30 17.54 23.73
N GLU A 261 22.84 18.78 23.85
CA GLU A 261 23.65 19.92 24.31
C GLU A 261 24.13 19.72 25.75
N THR A 262 23.31 19.10 26.62
CA THR A 262 23.71 18.75 27.98
C THR A 262 24.89 17.79 28.01
N VAL A 263 24.89 16.79 27.11
CA VAL A 263 25.98 15.82 27.00
C VAL A 263 27.23 16.45 26.38
N GLU A 264 27.07 17.23 25.30
CA GLU A 264 28.16 17.96 24.66
C GLU A 264 28.86 18.91 25.63
N LYS A 265 28.11 19.75 26.36
CA LYS A 265 28.66 20.66 27.39
C LYS A 265 29.44 19.94 28.47
N TYR A 266 29.04 18.72 28.85
CA TYR A 266 29.79 17.91 29.79
C TYR A 266 31.11 17.40 29.19
N LEU A 267 31.06 16.86 27.96
CA LEU A 267 32.23 16.30 27.29
C LEU A 267 33.26 17.38 26.89
N GLU A 268 32.80 18.57 26.50
CA GLU A 268 33.65 19.73 26.17
C GLU A 268 34.15 20.46 27.42
N GLY A 269 33.39 20.39 28.53
CA GLY A 269 33.68 21.12 29.75
C GLY A 269 35.06 20.77 30.34
N ILE A 270 35.86 21.80 30.58
CA ILE A 270 37.07 21.78 31.42
C ILE A 270 36.74 22.58 32.69
N GLY A 271 37.20 22.18 33.88
CA GLY A 271 37.00 22.98 35.10
C GLY A 271 37.04 22.21 36.43
N PHE A 272 36.98 22.96 37.53
CA PHE A 272 37.05 22.48 38.92
C PHE A 272 35.94 21.47 39.28
N GLU A 273 36.21 20.61 40.25
CA GLU A 273 35.43 19.41 40.62
C GLU A 273 33.92 19.68 40.85
N GLU A 274 33.55 20.75 41.55
CA GLU A 274 32.13 21.10 41.77
C GLU A 274 31.40 21.48 40.48
N SER A 275 32.05 22.25 39.61
CA SER A 275 31.48 22.64 38.30
C SER A 275 31.36 21.44 37.36
N HIS A 276 32.28 20.48 37.49
CA HIS A 276 32.26 19.24 36.75
C HIS A 276 31.08 18.35 37.17
N LYS A 277 30.88 18.17 38.48
CA LYS A 277 29.75 17.40 39.05
C LYS A 277 28.39 17.95 38.65
N LYS A 278 28.22 19.29 38.67
CA LYS A 278 26.97 19.95 38.25
C LYS A 278 26.63 19.71 36.78
N ARG A 279 27.63 19.56 35.90
CA ARG A 279 27.45 19.22 34.47
C ARG A 279 27.27 17.73 34.23
N ALA A 280 27.98 16.90 34.98
CA ALA A 280 27.97 15.45 34.85
C ALA A 280 26.60 14.84 35.19
N ILE A 281 26.00 15.19 36.32
CA ILE A 281 24.74 14.55 36.77
C ILE A 281 23.62 14.63 35.69
N PRO A 282 23.33 15.82 35.10
CA PRO A 282 22.39 15.91 33.98
C PRO A 282 22.81 15.05 32.78
N ALA A 283 24.09 15.10 32.36
CA ALA A 283 24.57 14.34 31.22
C ALA A 283 24.41 12.81 31.40
N TRP A 284 24.66 12.28 32.61
CA TRP A 284 24.44 10.86 32.92
C TRP A 284 22.98 10.47 32.77
N LYS A 285 22.06 11.31 33.25
CA LYS A 285 20.62 11.08 33.11
C LYS A 285 20.20 11.07 31.64
N GLU A 286 20.74 11.98 30.84
CA GLU A 286 20.48 12.02 29.40
C GLU A 286 21.00 10.76 28.68
N MET A 287 22.17 10.23 29.07
CA MET A 287 22.65 8.95 28.51
C MET A 287 21.83 7.75 28.95
N ALA A 288 21.46 7.66 30.23
CA ALA A 288 20.54 6.63 30.71
C ALA A 288 19.22 6.67 29.93
N LYS A 289 18.70 7.87 29.67
CA LYS A 289 17.48 8.10 28.89
C LYS A 289 17.64 7.67 27.42
N ALA A 290 18.76 8.01 26.76
CA ALA A 290 19.03 7.59 25.40
C ALA A 290 19.02 6.06 25.26
N PHE A 291 19.75 5.36 26.13
CA PHE A 291 19.82 3.89 26.11
C PHE A 291 18.52 3.22 26.55
N LEU A 292 17.71 3.85 27.41
CA LEU A 292 16.33 3.41 27.68
C LEU A 292 15.49 3.43 26.40
N GLY A 293 15.57 4.51 25.62
CA GLY A 293 14.89 4.60 24.33
C GLY A 293 15.31 3.47 23.38
N ILE A 294 16.62 3.20 23.27
CA ILE A 294 17.16 2.11 22.44
C ILE A 294 16.70 0.73 22.94
N ASN A 295 16.63 0.51 24.26
CA ASN A 295 16.10 -0.73 24.85
C ASN A 295 14.65 -0.98 24.39
N MET A 296 13.81 0.05 24.48
CA MET A 296 12.39 -0.06 24.10
C MET A 296 12.23 -0.38 22.61
N ILE A 297 12.99 0.31 21.76
CA ILE A 297 13.01 0.08 20.29
C ILE A 297 13.44 -1.36 19.99
N THR A 298 14.57 -1.79 20.56
CA THR A 298 15.16 -3.10 20.26
C THR A 298 14.29 -4.25 20.80
N ALA A 299 13.74 -4.10 22.01
CA ALA A 299 12.83 -5.08 22.59
C ALA A 299 11.56 -5.26 21.76
N GLU A 300 10.98 -4.17 21.24
CA GLU A 300 9.80 -4.27 20.38
C GLU A 300 10.11 -4.95 19.05
N PHE A 301 11.26 -4.66 18.43
CA PHE A 301 11.74 -5.39 17.25
C PHE A 301 11.91 -6.89 17.52
N ILE A 302 12.50 -7.27 18.66
CA ILE A 302 12.66 -8.68 19.06
C ILE A 302 11.30 -9.35 19.22
N ASN A 303 10.35 -8.72 19.91
CA ASN A 303 9.00 -9.24 20.12
C ASN A 303 8.28 -9.47 18.79
N TYR A 304 8.36 -8.49 17.90
CA TYR A 304 7.81 -8.57 16.55
C TYR A 304 8.38 -9.74 15.78
N ILE A 305 9.71 -9.83 15.65
CA ILE A 305 10.37 -10.91 14.90
C ILE A 305 10.01 -12.27 15.50
N ASN A 306 9.98 -12.40 16.82
CA ASN A 306 9.57 -13.63 17.52
C ASN A 306 8.16 -14.07 17.14
N SER A 307 7.22 -13.14 16.98
CA SER A 307 5.84 -13.45 16.63
C SER A 307 5.65 -13.99 15.19
N LEU A 308 6.58 -13.70 14.28
CA LEU A 308 6.48 -14.13 12.88
C LEU A 308 6.53 -15.66 12.79
N LYS A 309 5.50 -16.26 12.20
CA LYS A 309 5.46 -17.71 11.94
C LYS A 309 6.19 -17.99 10.64
N ILE A 310 7.32 -18.67 10.70
CA ILE A 310 8.11 -19.07 9.54
C ILE A 310 8.08 -20.60 9.44
N GLU A 311 7.42 -21.12 8.41
CA GLU A 311 7.32 -22.57 8.19
C GLU A 311 8.63 -23.16 7.63
N ASN A 312 9.45 -22.34 6.98
CA ASN A 312 10.72 -22.75 6.41
C ASN A 312 11.80 -22.90 7.50
N SER A 313 12.30 -24.13 7.69
CA SER A 313 13.28 -24.46 8.74
C SER A 313 14.63 -23.75 8.63
N ASN A 314 15.09 -23.41 7.42
CA ASN A 314 16.34 -22.68 7.24
C ASN A 314 16.19 -21.22 7.65
N LEU A 315 15.09 -20.58 7.27
CA LEU A 315 14.81 -19.20 7.65
C LEU A 315 14.47 -19.08 9.14
N GLN A 316 13.90 -20.11 9.74
CA GLN A 316 13.74 -20.18 11.19
C GLN A 316 15.10 -20.14 11.90
N LYS A 317 16.13 -20.85 11.39
CA LYS A 317 17.50 -20.77 11.92
C LYS A 317 18.14 -19.40 11.72
N GLU A 318 17.92 -18.77 10.56
CA GLU A 318 18.39 -17.41 10.29
C GLU A 318 17.72 -16.39 11.22
N LYS A 319 16.40 -16.50 11.41
CA LYS A 319 15.63 -15.72 12.39
C LYS A 319 16.18 -15.90 13.81
N GLU A 320 16.43 -17.13 14.26
CA GLU A 320 16.99 -17.41 15.59
C GLU A 320 18.39 -16.80 15.76
N SER A 321 19.22 -16.89 14.73
CA SER A 321 20.56 -16.29 14.73
C SER A 321 20.48 -14.77 14.82
N PHE A 322 19.57 -14.14 14.08
CA PHE A 322 19.33 -12.70 14.15
C PHE A 322 18.76 -12.27 15.51
N LEU A 323 17.81 -13.04 16.06
CA LEU A 323 17.27 -12.79 17.40
C LEU A 323 18.35 -12.88 18.48
N LYS A 324 19.29 -13.83 18.40
CA LYS A 324 20.44 -13.89 19.32
C LYS A 324 21.29 -12.63 19.25
N LEU A 325 21.49 -12.10 18.04
CA LEU A 325 22.24 -10.87 17.82
C LEU A 325 21.51 -9.64 18.39
N LEU A 326 20.19 -9.53 18.14
CA LEU A 326 19.36 -8.47 18.71
C LEU A 326 19.27 -8.56 20.24
N ASN A 327 19.19 -9.76 20.82
CA ASN A 327 19.25 -9.93 22.28
C ASN A 327 20.60 -9.51 22.85
N SER A 328 21.70 -9.75 22.12
CA SER A 328 23.02 -9.26 22.51
C SER A 328 23.11 -7.73 22.45
N LEU A 329 22.49 -7.12 21.44
CA LEU A 329 22.35 -5.66 21.33
C LEU A 329 21.54 -5.11 22.52
N LEU A 330 20.39 -5.72 22.80
CA LEU A 330 19.50 -5.33 23.90
C LEU A 330 20.20 -5.47 25.25
N GLN A 331 20.94 -6.56 25.47
CA GLN A 331 21.71 -6.76 26.70
C GLN A 331 22.74 -5.64 26.88
N TRP A 332 23.51 -5.32 25.83
CA TRP A 332 24.46 -4.21 25.87
C TRP A 332 23.78 -2.90 26.23
N THR A 333 22.65 -2.57 25.59
CA THR A 333 21.98 -1.30 25.84
C THR A 333 21.34 -1.25 27.24
N TYR A 334 20.90 -2.39 27.79
CA TYR A 334 20.48 -2.52 29.20
C TYR A 334 21.64 -2.32 30.17
N ASP A 335 22.79 -2.93 29.90
CA ASP A 335 23.99 -2.79 30.73
C ASP A 335 24.43 -1.33 30.78
N VAL A 336 24.46 -0.65 29.62
CA VAL A 336 24.80 0.77 29.54
C VAL A 336 23.77 1.63 30.28
N HIS A 337 22.47 1.42 30.03
CA HIS A 337 21.42 2.12 30.77
C HIS A 337 21.61 1.96 32.29
N SER A 338 21.84 0.74 32.75
CA SER A 338 22.03 0.41 34.16
C SER A 338 23.29 1.05 34.74
N ASN A 339 24.39 1.05 33.99
CA ASN A 339 25.65 1.71 34.37
C ASN A 339 25.45 3.21 34.56
N TYR A 340 24.74 3.89 33.66
CA TYR A 340 24.47 5.32 33.77
C TYR A 340 23.43 5.65 34.85
N ASN A 341 22.42 4.79 35.04
CA ASN A 341 21.39 4.98 36.06
C ASN A 341 21.92 4.73 37.49
N ALA A 342 22.77 3.73 37.68
CA ALA A 342 23.42 3.44 38.96
C ALA A 342 24.70 4.27 39.18
N GLY A 343 25.31 4.79 38.12
CA GLY A 343 26.66 5.35 38.08
C GLY A 343 26.82 6.77 38.61
N ILE A 344 25.74 7.52 38.88
CA ILE A 344 25.84 8.86 39.49
C ILE A 344 26.59 8.83 40.83
N ASN A 345 26.57 7.70 41.53
CA ASN A 345 27.23 7.57 42.84
C ASN A 345 28.67 7.03 42.77
N LYS A 346 29.16 6.60 41.60
CA LYS A 346 30.45 5.90 41.44
C LYS A 346 31.58 6.75 40.84
N GLY A 347 31.29 7.97 40.37
CA GLY A 347 32.28 8.89 39.81
C GLY A 347 31.69 9.77 38.70
N PHE A 348 32.25 10.97 38.52
CA PHE A 348 31.79 11.95 37.53
C PHE A 348 32.78 12.16 36.38
N ASP A 349 33.91 11.45 36.36
CA ASP A 349 35.00 11.66 35.42
C ASP A 349 34.72 11.04 34.03
N LYS A 350 35.40 11.58 33.00
CA LYS A 350 35.21 11.18 31.61
C LYS A 350 35.69 9.76 31.30
N ILE A 351 36.62 9.21 32.10
CA ILE A 351 37.08 7.82 31.95
C ILE A 351 35.97 6.87 32.41
N THR A 352 35.35 7.14 33.55
CA THR A 352 34.19 6.39 34.04
C THR A 352 32.99 6.51 33.09
N TRP A 353 32.75 7.70 32.53
CA TRP A 353 31.77 7.89 31.45
C TRP A 353 32.02 6.91 30.28
N ALA A 354 33.23 6.94 29.71
CA ALA A 354 33.58 6.09 28.59
C ALA A 354 33.47 4.59 28.92
N LYS A 355 33.89 4.19 30.12
CA LYS A 355 33.75 2.79 30.60
C LYS A 355 32.29 2.36 30.71
N ASN A 356 31.39 3.24 31.17
CA ASN A 356 29.97 2.93 31.33
C ASN A 356 29.25 2.63 30.00
N LEU A 357 29.79 3.11 28.86
CA LEU A 357 29.28 2.78 27.52
C LEU A 357 29.55 1.32 27.12
N ASN A 358 30.49 0.63 27.81
CA ASN A 358 30.86 -0.75 27.54
C ASN A 358 31.01 -1.04 26.03
N LEU A 359 31.74 -0.15 25.34
CA LEU A 359 31.76 -0.13 23.87
C LEU A 359 32.26 -1.44 23.28
N THR A 360 33.13 -2.18 23.97
CA THR A 360 33.62 -3.49 23.51
C THR A 360 32.50 -4.51 23.28
N GLN A 361 31.45 -4.50 24.11
CA GLN A 361 30.30 -5.39 23.94
C GLN A 361 29.45 -4.93 22.75
N GLY A 362 29.15 -3.62 22.68
CA GLY A 362 28.36 -3.04 21.61
C GLY A 362 29.00 -3.17 20.23
N THR A 363 30.29 -2.81 20.10
CA THR A 363 31.00 -2.83 18.81
C THR A 363 31.10 -4.23 18.22
N LYS A 364 31.25 -5.29 19.05
CA LYS A 364 31.18 -6.68 18.56
C LYS A 364 29.85 -7.01 17.89
N VAL A 365 28.74 -6.59 18.51
CA VAL A 365 27.39 -6.81 17.96
C VAL A 365 27.20 -6.00 16.68
N LEU A 366 27.61 -4.73 16.69
CA LEU A 366 27.53 -3.85 15.52
C LEU A 366 28.41 -4.35 14.36
N ASN A 367 29.58 -4.91 14.64
CA ASN A 367 30.47 -5.50 13.64
C ASN A 367 29.82 -6.65 12.89
N ILE A 368 29.01 -7.48 13.57
CA ILE A 368 28.27 -8.56 12.92
C ILE A 368 27.07 -7.99 12.14
N LEU A 369 26.30 -7.08 12.74
CA LEU A 369 25.12 -6.47 12.09
C LEU A 369 25.49 -5.75 10.80
N PHE A 370 26.59 -5.01 10.82
CA PHE A 370 27.11 -4.23 9.69
C PHE A 370 28.23 -4.96 8.95
N ASP A 371 28.43 -6.26 9.15
CA ASP A 371 29.44 -7.00 8.39
C ASP A 371 29.14 -6.89 6.90
N ILE A 372 30.15 -6.48 6.14
CA ILE A 372 30.10 -6.35 4.69
C ILE A 372 31.52 -6.41 4.14
N LYS A 373 31.74 -7.15 3.06
CA LYS A 373 33.06 -7.24 2.42
C LYS A 373 33.27 -6.19 1.34
N SER A 374 32.38 -6.13 0.34
CA SER A 374 32.56 -5.22 -0.78
C SER A 374 31.27 -4.85 -1.50
N THR A 375 30.32 -5.78 -1.60
CA THR A 375 29.08 -5.59 -2.35
C THR A 375 27.85 -5.76 -1.45
N PRO A 376 26.67 -5.28 -1.88
CA PRO A 376 25.42 -5.54 -1.16
C PRO A 376 25.19 -7.02 -0.83
N LYS A 377 25.64 -7.94 -1.68
CA LYS A 377 25.50 -9.41 -1.46
C LYS A 377 26.28 -9.94 -0.27
N ASP A 378 27.35 -9.25 0.12
CA ASP A 378 28.20 -9.65 1.24
C ASP A 378 27.69 -9.10 2.57
N SER A 379 26.68 -8.21 2.53
CA SER A 379 26.12 -7.60 3.73
C SER A 379 25.30 -8.60 4.52
N TYR A 380 25.58 -8.73 5.82
CA TYR A 380 24.79 -9.56 6.73
C TYR A 380 23.32 -9.15 6.74
N ILE A 381 23.04 -7.86 6.94
CA ILE A 381 21.67 -7.35 7.09
C ILE A 381 20.88 -7.43 5.77
N LEU A 382 21.52 -7.10 4.64
CA LEU A 382 20.85 -7.15 3.34
C LEU A 382 20.58 -8.59 2.93
N LYS A 383 21.50 -9.53 3.22
CA LYS A 383 21.29 -10.96 2.96
C LYS A 383 20.12 -11.52 3.77
N LEU A 384 20.02 -11.15 5.06
CA LEU A 384 18.90 -11.55 5.90
C LEU A 384 17.56 -11.03 5.33
N LEU A 385 17.50 -9.75 4.99
CA LEU A 385 16.30 -9.14 4.40
C LEU A 385 15.99 -9.73 3.01
N GLY A 386 17.00 -9.97 2.17
CA GLY A 386 16.86 -10.62 0.87
C GLY A 386 16.35 -12.06 1.01
N GLY A 387 16.75 -12.78 2.05
CA GLY A 387 16.18 -14.08 2.42
C GLY A 387 14.69 -13.98 2.78
N LEU A 388 14.31 -12.96 3.56
CA LEU A 388 12.93 -12.73 4.00
C LEU A 388 11.99 -12.36 2.84
N PHE A 389 12.43 -11.49 1.94
CA PHE A 389 11.66 -11.04 0.76
C PHE A 389 11.84 -11.93 -0.48
N GLY A 390 12.62 -13.01 -0.37
CA GLY A 390 12.77 -13.99 -1.43
C GLY A 390 11.49 -14.80 -1.68
N GLU A 391 11.26 -15.18 -2.93
CA GLU A 391 10.12 -16.03 -3.31
C GLU A 391 10.05 -17.31 -2.49
N LYS A 392 8.88 -17.58 -1.89
CA LYS A 392 8.57 -18.79 -1.09
C LYS A 392 9.53 -19.05 0.06
N LYS A 393 10.21 -18.00 0.52
CA LYS A 393 11.16 -18.06 1.63
C LYS A 393 10.48 -17.52 2.88
N GLY A 394 10.24 -16.23 2.96
CA GLY A 394 9.66 -15.60 4.16
C GLY A 394 8.27 -15.05 3.89
N LEU A 395 8.22 -13.77 3.52
CA LEU A 395 6.99 -12.98 3.43
C LEU A 395 6.47 -12.83 2.00
N THR A 396 7.20 -13.35 1.02
CA THR A 396 6.88 -13.18 -0.40
C THR A 396 6.47 -14.51 -1.01
N ASP A 397 5.22 -14.60 -1.46
CA ASP A 397 4.70 -15.76 -2.21
C ASP A 397 5.41 -15.89 -3.55
N SER A 398 5.45 -14.80 -4.31
CA SER A 398 6.04 -14.75 -5.64
C SER A 398 6.54 -13.36 -6.01
N ILE A 399 7.51 -13.32 -6.90
CA ILE A 399 7.99 -12.11 -7.56
C ILE A 399 7.63 -12.21 -9.04
N ASP A 400 6.82 -11.27 -9.52
CA ASP A 400 6.40 -11.19 -10.92
C ASP A 400 6.47 -9.75 -11.38
N ASP A 401 7.34 -9.47 -12.35
CA ASP A 401 7.51 -8.15 -12.93
C ASP A 401 6.15 -7.50 -13.22
N THR A 402 5.96 -6.29 -12.72
CA THR A 402 4.78 -5.49 -12.98
C THR A 402 5.11 -4.37 -13.96
N ALA A 403 4.11 -3.99 -14.75
CA ALA A 403 4.18 -2.86 -15.65
C ALA A 403 3.05 -1.89 -15.35
N TRP A 404 3.23 -0.62 -15.73
CA TRP A 404 2.17 0.37 -15.70
C TRP A 404 1.24 0.33 -16.93
N ASN A 405 1.61 -0.46 -17.95
CA ASN A 405 0.90 -0.54 -19.23
C ASN A 405 0.24 -1.92 -19.46
N PRO A 406 -1.06 -1.99 -19.79
CA PRO A 406 -1.76 -3.25 -20.02
C PRO A 406 -1.56 -3.84 -21.43
N LYS A 407 -0.74 -3.26 -22.31
CA LYS A 407 -0.58 -3.68 -23.73
C LYS A 407 -0.46 -5.19 -23.92
N LYS A 408 0.35 -5.89 -23.10
CA LYS A 408 0.54 -7.34 -23.22
C LYS A 408 -0.72 -8.15 -22.90
N MET A 409 -1.50 -7.75 -21.90
CA MET A 409 -2.73 -8.46 -21.50
C MET A 409 -3.95 -8.06 -22.34
N ALA A 410 -3.94 -6.86 -22.92
CA ALA A 410 -5.04 -6.33 -23.72
C ALA A 410 -5.18 -7.01 -25.10
N LYS A 411 -4.17 -7.74 -25.60
CA LYS A 411 -4.23 -8.59 -26.81
C LYS A 411 -4.97 -7.97 -28.02
N GLY A 412 -4.73 -6.69 -28.30
CA GLY A 412 -5.33 -5.97 -29.45
C GLY A 412 -6.61 -5.18 -29.13
N LEU A 413 -7.10 -5.19 -27.89
CA LEU A 413 -8.16 -4.27 -27.46
C LEU A 413 -7.68 -2.81 -27.55
N SER A 414 -8.62 -1.90 -27.84
CA SER A 414 -8.35 -0.47 -27.81
C SER A 414 -8.02 -0.03 -26.38
N ILE A 415 -6.84 0.54 -26.19
CA ILE A 415 -6.40 1.15 -24.93
C ILE A 415 -6.43 2.66 -25.08
N LYS A 416 -7.28 3.33 -24.30
CA LYS A 416 -7.17 4.76 -24.05
C LYS A 416 -6.18 4.98 -22.91
N ASP A 417 -4.95 5.34 -23.27
CA ASP A 417 -3.90 5.64 -22.30
C ASP A 417 -4.02 7.08 -21.80
N VAL A 418 -4.08 7.27 -20.49
CA VAL A 418 -4.29 8.55 -19.81
C VAL A 418 -3.13 8.77 -18.86
N ASN A 419 -2.10 9.46 -19.34
CA ASN A 419 -0.92 9.80 -18.55
C ASN A 419 -1.18 11.04 -17.69
N ILE A 420 -1.19 10.85 -16.37
CA ILE A 420 -1.47 11.90 -15.39
C ILE A 420 -0.22 12.40 -14.66
N THR A 421 0.97 12.00 -15.10
CA THR A 421 2.25 12.31 -14.47
C THR A 421 2.46 13.81 -14.24
N LYS A 422 2.02 14.66 -15.17
CA LYS A 422 2.17 16.12 -15.08
C LYS A 422 1.43 16.76 -13.88
N PHE A 423 0.45 16.05 -13.32
CA PHE A 423 -0.34 16.50 -12.18
C PHE A 423 0.24 16.06 -10.84
N ASP A 424 1.25 15.20 -10.84
CA ASP A 424 2.00 14.87 -9.63
C ASP A 424 2.86 16.08 -9.21
N THR A 425 2.78 16.47 -7.93
CA THR A 425 3.59 17.57 -7.39
C THR A 425 5.09 17.34 -7.64
N TYR A 426 5.53 16.09 -7.63
CA TYR A 426 6.92 15.72 -7.91
C TYR A 426 7.37 16.07 -9.34
N HIS A 427 6.44 16.11 -10.31
CA HIS A 427 6.75 16.47 -11.69
C HIS A 427 7.41 17.83 -11.81
N SER A 428 6.87 18.82 -11.09
CA SER A 428 7.38 20.19 -11.05
C SER A 428 8.78 20.34 -10.44
N ARG A 429 9.37 19.26 -9.91
CA ARG A 429 10.72 19.26 -9.33
C ARG A 429 11.82 19.00 -10.36
N GLY A 430 11.47 18.59 -11.59
CA GLY A 430 12.46 18.36 -12.65
C GLY A 430 13.39 17.17 -12.39
N LYS A 431 12.94 16.19 -11.59
CA LYS A 431 13.74 15.03 -11.14
C LYS A 431 13.44 13.73 -11.89
N LYS A 432 12.81 13.80 -13.07
CA LYS A 432 12.39 12.61 -13.85
C LYS A 432 13.55 11.69 -14.19
N ASN A 433 14.66 12.25 -14.68
CA ASN A 433 15.83 11.46 -15.07
C ASN A 433 16.44 10.70 -13.89
N GLN A 434 16.49 11.32 -12.71
CA GLN A 434 16.96 10.70 -11.47
C GLN A 434 16.05 9.56 -11.05
N PHE A 435 14.73 9.79 -11.09
CA PHE A 435 13.74 8.75 -10.80
C PHE A 435 13.85 7.56 -11.77
N ASP A 436 13.94 7.82 -13.07
CA ASP A 436 14.01 6.77 -14.09
C ASP A 436 15.28 5.92 -13.95
N ALA A 437 16.43 6.56 -13.68
CA ALA A 437 17.69 5.87 -13.44
C ALA A 437 17.63 5.00 -12.17
N PHE A 438 17.05 5.52 -11.10
CA PHE A 438 16.81 4.78 -9.86
C PHE A 438 15.90 3.58 -10.08
N LEU A 439 14.73 3.79 -10.68
CA LEU A 439 13.72 2.77 -10.93
C LEU A 439 14.28 1.65 -11.81
N LYS A 440 14.92 2.01 -12.94
CA LYS A 440 15.56 1.04 -13.83
C LYS A 440 16.59 0.19 -13.10
N GLY A 441 17.40 0.81 -12.24
CA GLY A 441 18.39 0.11 -11.43
C GLY A 441 17.76 -0.87 -10.45
N ALA A 442 16.69 -0.46 -9.76
CA ALA A 442 15.96 -1.31 -8.83
C ALA A 442 15.26 -2.49 -9.55
N GLN A 443 14.56 -2.23 -10.65
CA GLN A 443 13.92 -3.26 -11.48
C GLN A 443 14.94 -4.27 -12.01
N SER A 444 16.09 -3.79 -12.51
CA SER A 444 17.17 -4.67 -13.01
C SER A 444 17.70 -5.59 -11.90
N ALA A 445 17.78 -5.10 -10.67
CA ALA A 445 18.20 -5.89 -9.52
C ALA A 445 17.16 -6.97 -9.15
N VAL A 446 15.86 -6.65 -9.18
CA VAL A 446 14.77 -7.63 -9.00
C VAL A 446 14.83 -8.71 -10.09
N GLN A 447 14.91 -8.32 -11.35
CA GLN A 447 14.98 -9.23 -12.52
C GLN A 447 16.20 -10.14 -12.47
N SER A 448 17.33 -9.64 -11.97
CA SER A 448 18.56 -10.42 -11.79
C SER A 448 18.57 -11.25 -10.50
N ARG A 449 17.45 -11.32 -9.77
CA ARG A 449 17.30 -12.00 -8.47
C ARG A 449 18.36 -11.57 -7.44
N ASN A 450 18.70 -10.28 -7.45
CA ASN A 450 19.67 -9.67 -6.56
C ASN A 450 18.96 -8.70 -5.61
N LEU A 451 18.22 -9.27 -4.65
CA LEU A 451 17.39 -8.50 -3.72
C LEU A 451 18.24 -7.61 -2.81
N GLU A 452 19.46 -8.02 -2.48
CA GLU A 452 20.38 -7.23 -1.68
C GLU A 452 20.75 -5.91 -2.37
N ASP A 453 21.00 -5.93 -3.69
CA ASP A 453 21.25 -4.71 -4.47
C ASP A 453 20.00 -3.83 -4.56
N MET A 454 18.83 -4.43 -4.78
CA MET A 454 17.55 -3.70 -4.78
C MET A 454 17.31 -3.01 -3.43
N LEU A 455 17.46 -3.74 -2.32
CA LEU A 455 17.30 -3.21 -0.96
C LEU A 455 18.31 -2.09 -0.67
N MET A 456 19.58 -2.26 -1.07
CA MET A 456 20.57 -1.20 -0.91
C MET A 456 20.17 0.08 -1.66
N ARG A 457 19.61 -0.03 -2.87
CA ARG A 457 19.10 1.12 -3.63
C ARG A 457 17.96 1.81 -2.90
N LEU A 458 17.01 1.06 -2.35
CA LEU A 458 15.91 1.63 -1.55
C LEU A 458 16.45 2.33 -0.30
N PHE A 459 17.27 1.65 0.50
CA PHE A 459 17.81 2.20 1.76
C PHE A 459 18.66 3.46 1.54
N SER A 460 19.41 3.52 0.44
CA SER A 460 20.24 4.68 0.11
C SER A 460 19.43 5.96 -0.11
N GLN A 461 18.11 5.87 -0.32
CA GLN A 461 17.25 7.06 -0.46
C GLN A 461 16.84 7.66 0.90
N PHE A 462 17.04 6.93 2.01
CA PHE A 462 16.72 7.40 3.36
C PHE A 462 17.92 8.01 4.08
N ILE A 463 19.12 7.83 3.53
CA ILE A 463 20.39 8.26 4.14
C ILE A 463 21.12 9.16 3.16
N LYS A 464 21.43 10.39 3.57
CA LYS A 464 22.29 11.26 2.78
C LYS A 464 23.74 10.78 2.87
N PRO A 465 24.52 10.85 1.78
CA PRO A 465 25.95 10.53 1.82
C PRO A 465 26.71 11.24 2.96
N SER A 466 26.40 12.52 3.21
CA SER A 466 27.01 13.27 4.32
C SER A 466 26.67 12.69 5.69
N GLN A 467 25.47 12.18 5.91
CA GLN A 467 25.07 11.63 7.21
C GLN A 467 25.88 10.38 7.58
N ILE A 468 26.08 9.47 6.63
CA ILE A 468 26.85 8.24 6.89
C ILE A 468 28.35 8.52 6.96
N ASN A 469 28.85 9.50 6.19
CA ASN A 469 30.24 9.96 6.33
C ASN A 469 30.49 10.58 7.70
N ASN A 470 29.56 11.39 8.24
CA ASN A 470 29.71 11.92 9.59
C ASN A 470 29.78 10.79 10.64
N ILE A 471 29.03 9.70 10.48
CA ILE A 471 29.11 8.53 11.38
C ILE A 471 30.49 7.89 11.30
N ARG A 472 31.03 7.71 10.08
CA ARG A 472 32.41 7.24 9.89
C ARG A 472 33.41 8.14 10.61
N ASP A 473 33.30 9.45 10.41
CA ASP A 473 34.23 10.44 10.98
C ASP A 473 34.20 10.40 12.52
N TYR A 474 33.02 10.27 13.13
CA TYR A 474 32.94 10.08 14.58
C TYR A 474 33.59 8.78 15.09
N ILE A 475 33.55 7.71 14.31
CA ILE A 475 34.24 6.46 14.67
C ILE A 475 35.75 6.62 14.52
N GLU A 476 36.20 7.30 13.47
CA GLU A 476 37.61 7.64 13.25
C GLU A 476 38.16 8.51 14.39
N ASP A 477 37.43 9.55 14.80
CA ASP A 477 37.81 10.41 15.92
C ASP A 477 37.93 9.61 17.23
N ALA A 478 37.06 8.62 17.44
CA ALA A 478 37.10 7.75 18.62
C ALA A 478 38.34 6.82 18.62
N GLU A 479 38.88 6.44 17.46
CA GLU A 479 40.09 5.60 17.36
C GLU A 479 41.33 6.28 17.99
N TYR A 480 41.41 7.62 17.99
CA TYR A 480 42.55 8.34 18.57
C TYR A 480 42.66 8.25 20.09
N VAL A 481 41.60 7.81 20.78
CA VAL A 481 41.54 7.81 22.25
C VAL A 481 41.27 6.43 22.85
N VAL A 482 41.18 5.39 22.02
CA VAL A 482 40.94 4.00 22.43
C VAL A 482 42.15 3.12 22.10
N THR A 483 42.40 2.10 22.92
CA THR A 483 43.51 1.17 22.72
C THR A 483 43.09 -0.29 22.99
N GLY A 484 43.95 -1.23 22.62
CA GLY A 484 43.74 -2.66 22.88
C GLY A 484 42.58 -3.25 22.06
N ASN A 485 41.80 -4.15 22.67
CA ASN A 485 40.74 -4.86 21.94
C ASN A 485 39.62 -3.93 21.41
N LEU A 486 39.35 -2.81 22.08
CA LEU A 486 38.33 -1.86 21.63
C LEU A 486 38.76 -1.17 20.32
N ASP A 487 40.03 -0.79 20.21
CA ASP A 487 40.62 -0.24 18.98
C ASP A 487 40.46 -1.21 17.79
N THR A 488 40.82 -2.48 17.98
CA THR A 488 40.62 -3.51 16.95
C THR A 488 39.16 -3.62 16.51
N GLN A 489 38.20 -3.61 17.44
CA GLN A 489 36.78 -3.69 17.10
C GLN A 489 36.25 -2.43 16.42
N LEU A 490 36.73 -1.24 16.80
CA LEU A 490 36.34 0.02 16.16
C LEU A 490 36.86 0.12 14.73
N LYS A 491 38.09 -0.31 14.46
CA LYS A 491 38.64 -0.37 13.08
C LYS A 491 37.83 -1.26 12.15
N ILE A 492 37.36 -2.41 12.65
CA ILE A 492 36.45 -3.29 11.89
C ILE A 492 35.14 -2.55 11.59
N LEU A 493 34.56 -1.88 12.60
CA LEU A 493 33.30 -1.16 12.45
C LEU A 493 33.44 -0.01 11.46
N ARG A 494 34.50 0.79 11.57
CA ARG A 494 34.80 1.87 10.64
C ARG A 494 34.91 1.35 9.21
N GLY A 495 35.69 0.30 8.98
CA GLY A 495 35.81 -0.31 7.65
C GLY A 495 34.47 -0.77 7.08
N ASN A 496 33.59 -1.35 7.91
CA ASN A 496 32.24 -1.72 7.51
C ASN A 496 31.40 -0.49 7.13
N ILE A 497 31.42 0.56 7.95
CA ILE A 497 30.68 1.81 7.70
C ILE A 497 31.21 2.54 6.46
N GLU A 498 32.52 2.56 6.21
CA GLU A 498 33.14 3.12 5.00
C GLU A 498 32.62 2.44 3.72
N ARG A 499 32.48 1.11 3.77
CA ARG A 499 31.91 0.33 2.66
C ARG A 499 30.44 0.68 2.44
N TYR A 500 29.63 0.77 3.50
CA TYR A 500 28.25 1.25 3.36
C TYR A 500 28.19 2.70 2.86
N ALA A 501 29.06 3.60 3.33
CA ALA A 501 29.10 4.99 2.88
C ALA A 501 29.37 5.09 1.38
N SER A 502 30.28 4.24 0.87
CA SER A 502 30.55 4.12 -0.56
C SER A 502 29.33 3.63 -1.34
N LEU A 503 28.61 2.64 -0.82
CA LEU A 503 27.37 2.13 -1.44
C LEU A 503 26.23 3.16 -1.40
N VAL A 504 26.03 3.85 -0.27
CA VAL A 504 25.04 4.93 -0.14
C VAL A 504 25.34 6.04 -1.13
N THR A 505 26.60 6.46 -1.25
CA THR A 505 27.02 7.48 -2.22
C THR A 505 26.75 7.02 -3.66
N LYS A 506 27.04 5.76 -3.98
CA LYS A 506 26.79 5.17 -5.30
C LYS A 506 25.31 5.10 -5.66
N TYR A 507 24.45 4.75 -4.70
CA TYR A 507 23.04 4.42 -4.97
C TYR A 507 22.04 5.52 -4.60
N ASN A 508 22.43 6.52 -3.81
CA ASN A 508 21.58 7.68 -3.55
C ASN A 508 21.33 8.43 -4.87
N ALA A 509 20.07 8.50 -5.29
CA ALA A 509 19.71 9.06 -6.59
C ALA A 509 19.35 10.55 -6.53
N GLY A 510 19.37 11.16 -5.34
CA GLY A 510 18.99 12.55 -5.15
C GLY A 510 17.55 12.84 -5.60
N LEU A 511 16.62 11.92 -5.30
CA LEU A 511 15.22 12.00 -5.72
C LEU A 511 14.50 13.22 -5.14
N VAL A 512 14.74 13.53 -3.86
CA VAL A 512 14.15 14.69 -3.19
C VAL A 512 14.81 15.98 -3.68
N ALA A 513 14.01 16.99 -4.02
CA ALA A 513 14.53 18.31 -4.36
C ALA A 513 14.85 19.12 -3.10
N GLU A 514 15.82 20.02 -3.19
CA GLU A 514 16.34 20.80 -2.05
C GLU A 514 15.22 21.50 -1.24
N LYS A 515 14.25 22.11 -1.92
CA LYS A 515 13.13 22.80 -1.27
C LYS A 515 12.20 21.88 -0.46
N ASP A 516 12.20 20.57 -0.74
CA ASP A 516 11.36 19.58 -0.07
C ASP A 516 12.12 18.85 1.06
N GLU A 517 13.42 19.12 1.25
CA GLU A 517 14.26 18.44 2.24
C GLU A 517 13.76 18.61 3.69
N ASN A 518 13.22 19.80 3.99
CA ASN A 518 12.72 20.16 5.31
C ASN A 518 11.35 19.55 5.66
N VAL A 519 10.66 18.92 4.70
CA VAL A 519 9.41 18.22 4.98
C VAL A 519 9.72 17.02 5.88
N LYS A 520 9.13 16.93 7.07
CA LYS A 520 9.45 15.84 8.01
C LYS A 520 8.73 14.54 7.67
N GLU A 521 7.48 14.66 7.25
CA GLU A 521 6.61 13.54 6.89
C GLU A 521 7.00 13.02 5.50
N LEU A 522 7.47 11.77 5.42
CA LEU A 522 8.02 11.22 4.18
C LEU A 522 6.95 11.07 3.10
N ASP A 523 5.76 10.62 3.46
CA ASP A 523 4.59 10.52 2.58
C ASP A 523 4.14 11.89 2.03
N LYS A 524 4.51 13.01 2.67
CA LYS A 524 4.29 14.37 2.19
C LYS A 524 5.49 15.01 1.51
N LYS A 525 6.63 14.31 1.41
CA LYS A 525 7.88 14.79 0.81
C LYS A 525 8.00 14.31 -0.64
N PRO A 526 7.76 15.16 -1.66
CA PRO A 526 7.90 14.76 -3.06
C PRO A 526 9.26 14.14 -3.37
N GLY A 527 9.25 12.97 -4.01
CA GLY A 527 10.47 12.22 -4.37
C GLY A 527 10.99 11.28 -3.27
N SER A 528 10.43 11.31 -2.06
CA SER A 528 10.71 10.28 -1.07
C SER A 528 10.11 8.93 -1.51
N ILE A 529 10.67 7.82 -1.02
CA ILE A 529 10.13 6.49 -1.33
C ILE A 529 8.66 6.34 -0.88
N PRO A 530 8.26 6.72 0.35
CA PRO A 530 6.84 6.67 0.74
C PRO A 530 5.92 7.53 -0.11
N TYR A 531 6.34 8.74 -0.51
CA TYR A 531 5.55 9.61 -1.39
C TYR A 531 5.32 8.92 -2.76
N LEU A 532 6.39 8.42 -3.38
CA LEU A 532 6.33 7.77 -4.70
C LEU A 532 5.52 6.46 -4.66
N ALA A 533 5.50 5.78 -3.51
CA ALA A 533 4.73 4.55 -3.30
C ALA A 533 3.24 4.81 -3.01
N MET A 534 2.91 5.88 -2.28
CA MET A 534 1.55 6.10 -1.76
C MET A 534 0.82 7.23 -2.49
N VAL A 535 1.42 8.42 -2.54
CA VAL A 535 0.78 9.61 -3.11
C VAL A 535 0.77 9.55 -4.64
N SER A 536 1.93 9.27 -5.24
CA SER A 536 2.02 9.11 -6.70
C SER A 536 1.12 7.99 -7.22
N HIS A 537 0.99 6.90 -6.44
CA HIS A 537 0.09 5.78 -6.74
C HIS A 537 -1.39 6.16 -6.66
N SER A 538 -1.79 6.87 -5.61
CA SER A 538 -3.18 7.23 -5.36
C SER A 538 -3.73 8.28 -6.33
N LEU A 539 -2.87 9.03 -7.03
CA LEU A 539 -3.28 10.15 -7.88
C LEU A 539 -4.40 9.78 -8.86
N GLY A 540 -4.36 8.57 -9.43
CA GLY A 540 -5.33 8.08 -10.42
C GLY A 540 -6.80 8.18 -10.01
N HIS A 541 -7.12 8.03 -8.72
CA HIS A 541 -8.50 8.06 -8.23
C HIS A 541 -8.94 9.39 -7.60
N THR A 542 -8.03 10.36 -7.48
CA THR A 542 -8.28 11.61 -6.74
C THR A 542 -9.25 12.56 -7.44
N GLN A 543 -9.31 12.50 -8.78
CA GLN A 543 -10.16 13.37 -9.59
C GLN A 543 -10.63 12.67 -10.86
N PHE A 544 -11.67 13.22 -11.49
CA PHE A 544 -12.20 12.69 -12.74
C PHE A 544 -11.52 13.33 -13.94
N TRP A 545 -10.64 12.57 -14.59
CA TRP A 545 -9.87 13.02 -15.75
C TRP A 545 -10.77 13.10 -16.99
N SER A 546 -10.69 14.19 -17.76
CA SER A 546 -11.49 14.40 -18.97
C SER A 546 -11.41 13.24 -19.96
N ASP A 547 -10.21 12.69 -20.12
CA ASP A 547 -9.94 11.60 -21.06
C ASP A 547 -10.60 10.30 -20.60
N VAL A 548 -10.71 10.08 -19.28
CA VAL A 548 -11.44 8.95 -18.69
C VAL A 548 -12.93 9.13 -18.87
N GLU A 549 -13.46 10.34 -18.64
CA GLU A 549 -14.86 10.66 -18.88
C GLU A 549 -15.26 10.35 -20.32
N GLU A 550 -14.52 10.86 -21.29
CA GLU A 550 -14.75 10.62 -22.70
C GLU A 550 -14.65 9.11 -23.04
N GLY A 551 -13.66 8.42 -22.45
CA GLY A 551 -13.51 6.97 -22.57
C GLY A 551 -14.76 6.22 -22.11
N LEU A 552 -15.26 6.50 -20.91
CA LEU A 552 -16.45 5.86 -20.35
C LEU A 552 -17.71 6.20 -21.14
N LYS A 553 -17.94 7.50 -21.43
CA LYS A 553 -19.10 7.97 -22.20
C LYS A 553 -19.23 7.29 -23.56
N SER A 554 -18.09 7.02 -24.21
CA SER A 554 -18.04 6.33 -25.50
C SER A 554 -18.30 4.81 -25.42
N ALA A 555 -18.23 4.22 -24.22
CA ALA A 555 -18.43 2.79 -24.00
C ALA A 555 -19.87 2.45 -23.61
N PHE A 556 -20.60 3.38 -22.98
CA PHE A 556 -22.00 3.19 -22.58
C PHE A 556 -22.90 2.89 -23.79
N SER A 557 -23.77 1.90 -23.62
CA SER A 557 -24.59 1.33 -24.69
C SER A 557 -26.09 1.52 -24.49
N SER A 558 -26.54 1.95 -23.30
CA SER A 558 -27.94 2.17 -22.94
C SER A 558 -28.60 3.36 -23.65
N GLY A 559 -27.88 4.07 -24.54
CA GLY A 559 -28.39 5.22 -25.27
C GLY A 559 -28.44 6.50 -24.42
N LYS A 560 -28.36 7.66 -25.10
CA LYS A 560 -28.47 8.97 -24.45
C LYS A 560 -29.90 9.23 -24.00
N ASN A 561 -30.07 9.86 -22.85
CA ASN A 561 -31.37 10.31 -22.38
C ASN A 561 -31.79 11.59 -23.14
N PRO A 562 -32.81 11.54 -24.02
CA PRO A 562 -33.24 12.72 -24.77
C PRO A 562 -33.88 13.80 -23.88
N GLY A 563 -34.33 13.44 -22.67
CA GLY A 563 -34.88 14.38 -21.69
C GLY A 563 -33.83 15.14 -20.88
N TYR A 564 -32.55 14.75 -20.94
CA TYR A 564 -31.49 15.42 -20.19
C TYR A 564 -31.13 16.76 -20.85
N LYS A 565 -31.30 17.86 -20.09
CA LYS A 565 -30.83 19.20 -20.46
C LYS A 565 -29.67 19.56 -19.54
N LYS A 566 -28.51 19.89 -20.12
CA LYS A 566 -27.34 20.36 -19.35
C LYS A 566 -27.72 21.68 -18.67
N GLN A 567 -27.65 21.71 -17.35
CA GLN A 567 -27.85 22.92 -16.55
C GLN A 567 -26.64 23.85 -16.66
#